data_AF-A0A258L7Z9-F1
#
_entry.id   AF-A0A258L7Z9-F1
#
_cell.length_a   1.000
_cell.length_b   1.000
_cell.length_c   1.000
_cell.angle_alpha   90.00
_cell.angle_beta   90.00
_cell.angle_gamma   90.00
#
_symmetry.space_group_name_H-M   'P 1'
#
loop_
_entity.id
_entity.type
_entity.pdbx_description
1 polymer ?
#
loop_
_entity_poly.entity_id
_entity_poly.type
_entity_poly.pdbx_seq_one_letter_code
_entity_poly.pdbx_strand_id
1 'polypeptide(L)'
;KVLGKKEAKDKVNKLLKMLKVLPLDADCITLAMNSSFNDIEDAMQHFIAMQNQCDVIITRNLKDYKKSLLPIMSAEQHLRTI
;
A
#
# COMPACT_ATOMS: atom_id res chain seq x y z
N LYS A 1 -22.11 -2.52 -9.84
CA LYS A 1 -22.09 -2.88 -11.28
C LYS A 1 -20.88 -3.78 -11.52
N VAL A 2 -21.08 -5.05 -11.88
CA VAL A 2 -19.98 -5.94 -12.26
C VAL A 2 -19.49 -5.52 -13.64
N LEU A 3 -18.17 -5.34 -13.79
CA LEU A 3 -17.56 -4.93 -15.06
C LEU A 3 -17.11 -6.18 -15.82
N GLY A 4 -17.17 -6.12 -17.16
CA GLY A 4 -16.60 -7.16 -18.01
C GLY A 4 -15.07 -7.14 -17.99
N LYS A 5 -14.43 -8.28 -18.32
CA LYS A 5 -12.96 -8.45 -18.31
C LYS A 5 -12.21 -7.35 -19.07
N LYS A 6 -12.74 -6.91 -20.22
CA LYS A 6 -12.14 -5.84 -21.04
C LYS A 6 -12.14 -4.50 -20.30
N GLU A 7 -13.31 -4.09 -19.82
CA GLU A 7 -13.46 -2.82 -19.10
C GLU A 7 -12.62 -2.77 -17.81
N ALA A 8 -12.49 -3.91 -17.11
CA ALA A 8 -11.62 -4.02 -15.94
C ALA A 8 -10.15 -3.76 -16.30
N LYS A 9 -9.64 -4.37 -17.38
CA LYS A 9 -8.27 -4.13 -17.86
C LYS A 9 -8.05 -2.68 -18.27
N ASP A 10 -9.01 -2.07 -18.96
CA ASP A 10 -8.90 -0.67 -19.39
C ASP A 10 -8.81 0.29 -18.20
N LYS A 11 -9.56 0.03 -17.12
CA LYS A 11 -9.48 0.81 -15.88
C LYS A 11 -8.15 0.63 -15.15
N VAL A 12 -7.63 -0.60 -15.06
CA VAL A 12 -6.31 -0.86 -14.47
C VAL A 12 -5.21 -0.14 -15.27
N ASN A 13 -5.25 -0.22 -16.61
CA ASN A 13 -4.29 0.49 -17.47
C ASN A 13 -4.35 2.01 -17.28
N LYS A 14 -5.53 2.58 -17.03
CA LYS A 14 -5.66 4.00 -16.71
C LYS A 14 -5.02 4.36 -15.37
N LEU A 15 -5.21 3.53 -14.35
CA LEU A 15 -4.57 3.73 -13.04
C LEU A 15 -3.05 3.64 -13.13
N LEU A 16 -2.52 2.65 -13.86
CA LEU A 16 -1.07 2.49 -14.04
C LEU A 16 -0.39 3.67 -14.74
N LYS A 17 -1.13 4.50 -15.48
CA LYS A 17 -0.61 5.74 -16.08
C LYS A 17 -0.50 6.90 -15.08
N MET A 18 -1.22 6.83 -13.95
CA MET A 18 -1.27 7.87 -12.94
C MET A 18 -0.45 7.55 -11.69
N LEU A 19 -0.05 6.28 -11.53
CA LEU A 19 0.60 5.77 -10.33
C LEU A 19 2.01 5.29 -10.65
N LYS A 20 2.94 5.53 -9.72
CA LYS A 20 4.24 4.85 -9.72
C LYS A 20 4.08 3.50 -9.01
N VAL A 21 4.32 2.41 -9.72
CA VAL A 21 4.35 1.06 -9.12
C VAL A 21 5.75 0.82 -8.55
N LEU A 22 5.82 0.47 -7.27
CA LEU A 22 7.07 0.09 -6.61
C LEU A 22 7.27 -1.43 -6.71
N PRO A 23 8.50 -1.90 -6.97
CA PRO A 23 8.77 -3.33 -7.00
C PRO A 23 8.75 -3.93 -5.59
N LEU A 24 8.39 -5.20 -5.50
CA LEU A 24 8.65 -6.02 -4.33
C LEU A 24 9.95 -6.79 -4.56
N ASP A 25 10.89 -6.70 -3.61
CA ASP A 25 12.16 -7.41 -3.65
C ASP A 25 12.32 -8.39 -2.48
N ALA A 26 13.38 -9.20 -2.54
CA ALA A 26 13.65 -10.22 -1.55
C ALA A 26 13.93 -9.64 -0.15
N ASP A 27 14.46 -8.42 -0.07
CA ASP A 27 14.76 -7.76 1.20
C ASP A 27 13.46 -7.34 1.89
N CYS A 28 12.52 -6.74 1.17
CA CYS A 28 11.18 -6.45 1.66
C CYS A 28 10.46 -7.71 2.15
N ILE A 29 10.53 -8.80 1.39
CA ILE A 29 9.92 -10.08 1.77
C ILE A 29 10.56 -10.60 3.06
N THR A 30 11.89 -10.58 3.15
CA THR A 30 12.63 -11.06 4.32
C THR A 30 12.28 -10.23 5.57
N LEU A 31 12.20 -8.91 5.44
CA LEU A 31 11.78 -8.03 6.52
C LEU A 31 10.33 -8.32 6.95
N ALA A 32 9.41 -8.48 5.99
CA ALA A 32 8.01 -8.82 6.26
C ALA A 32 7.87 -10.14 7.04
N MET A 33 8.59 -11.18 6.61
CA MET A 33 8.59 -12.51 7.25
C MET A 33 9.09 -12.50 8.70
N ASN A 34 10.01 -11.59 9.03
CA ASN A 34 10.60 -11.46 10.36
C ASN A 34 9.96 -10.34 11.20
N SER A 35 8.86 -9.76 10.72
CA SER A 35 8.19 -8.64 11.38
C SER A 35 7.12 -9.10 12.38
N SER A 36 6.63 -8.15 13.17
CA SER A 36 5.51 -8.35 14.10
C SER A 36 4.15 -8.04 13.49
N PHE A 37 4.05 -7.85 12.17
CA PHE A 37 2.77 -7.69 11.50
C PHE A 37 2.03 -9.03 11.47
N ASN A 38 0.71 -8.99 11.68
CA ASN A 38 -0.12 -10.20 11.62
C ASN A 38 -0.45 -10.59 10.18
N ASP A 39 -0.59 -9.59 9.30
CA ASP A 39 -0.85 -9.79 7.87
C ASP A 39 0.45 -9.53 7.10
N ILE A 40 0.84 -10.52 6.31
CA ILE A 40 2.07 -10.45 5.52
C ILE A 40 1.95 -9.42 4.37
N GLU A 41 0.74 -9.21 3.83
CA GLU A 41 0.53 -8.21 2.77
C GLU A 41 0.79 -6.80 3.33
N ASP A 42 0.24 -6.50 4.50
CA ASP A 42 0.44 -5.22 5.19
C ASP A 42 1.91 -5.01 5.58
N ALA A 43 2.59 -6.08 6.02
CA ALA A 43 4.02 -6.06 6.32
C ALA A 43 4.84 -5.69 5.07
N MET A 44 4.61 -6.38 3.94
CA MET A 44 5.30 -6.11 2.68
C MET A 44 5.04 -4.68 2.19
N GLN A 45 3.78 -4.22 2.24
CA GLN A 45 3.42 -2.85 1.87
C GLN A 45 4.13 -1.81 2.76
N HIS A 46 4.21 -2.07 4.07
CA HIS A 46 4.94 -1.22 5.02
C HIS A 46 6.44 -1.12 4.69
N PHE A 47 7.11 -2.26 4.50
CA PHE A 47 8.55 -2.25 4.21
C PHE A 47 8.89 -1.66 2.84
N ILE A 48 8.08 -1.92 1.80
CA ILE A 48 8.24 -1.26 0.50
C ILE A 48 8.13 0.26 0.64
N ALA A 49 7.10 0.73 1.34
CA ALA A 49 6.87 2.16 1.54
C ALA A 49 8.01 2.82 2.31
N MET A 50 8.52 2.15 3.36
CA MET A 50 9.68 2.60 4.15
C MET A 50 10.95 2.73 3.30
N GLN A 51 11.30 1.68 2.54
CA GLN A 51 12.50 1.68 1.70
C GLN A 51 12.45 2.74 0.61
N ASN A 52 11.26 3.04 0.10
CA ASN A 52 11.04 4.06 -0.92
C ASN A 52 10.73 5.46 -0.36
N GLN A 53 10.91 5.66 0.96
CA GLN A 53 10.75 6.94 1.64
C GLN A 53 9.36 7.57 1.39
N CYS A 54 8.31 6.76 1.36
CA CYS A 54 6.95 7.27 1.29
C CYS A 54 6.58 7.99 2.59
N ASP A 55 5.92 9.15 2.47
CA ASP A 55 5.58 9.98 3.63
C ASP A 55 4.45 9.39 4.50
N VAL A 56 3.51 8.67 3.87
CA VAL A 56 2.29 8.16 4.51
C VAL A 56 1.76 6.94 3.77
N ILE A 57 1.18 5.99 4.50
CA ILE A 57 0.37 4.91 3.92
C ILE A 57 -1.10 5.30 4.07
N ILE A 58 -1.82 5.33 2.95
CA ILE A 58 -3.26 5.61 2.91
C ILE A 58 -4.02 4.28 2.84
N THR A 59 -4.78 3.95 3.88
CA THR A 59 -5.54 2.71 3.96
C THR A 59 -6.87 2.89 4.70
N ARG A 60 -7.83 2.02 4.41
CA ARG A 60 -9.07 1.91 5.22
C ARG A 60 -8.88 0.99 6.42
N ASN A 61 -7.78 0.26 6.49
CA ASN A 61 -7.53 -0.77 7.50
C ASN A 61 -6.53 -0.32 8.58
N LEU A 62 -6.74 0.88 9.14
CA LEU A 62 -5.80 1.53 10.07
C LEU A 62 -5.36 0.63 11.24
N LYS A 63 -6.26 -0.22 11.72
CA LYS A 63 -6.05 -1.11 12.88
C LYS A 63 -4.99 -2.19 12.65
N ASP A 64 -4.71 -2.55 11.39
CA ASP A 64 -3.80 -3.65 11.08
C ASP A 64 -2.37 -3.14 10.87
N TYR A 65 -2.22 -1.81 10.75
CA TYR A 65 -0.93 -1.10 10.65
C TYR A 65 -0.42 -0.56 12.00
N LYS A 66 -0.86 -1.11 13.13
CA LYS A 66 -0.43 -0.67 14.48
C LYS A 66 1.08 -0.74 14.72
N LYS A 67 1.79 -1.56 13.92
CA LYS A 67 3.24 -1.75 13.98
C LYS A 67 3.99 -0.94 12.92
N SER A 68 3.28 -0.14 12.14
CA SER A 68 3.89 0.73 11.13
C SER A 68 4.75 1.79 11.78
N LEU A 69 5.93 1.97 11.19
CA LEU A 69 6.83 3.11 11.46
C LEU A 69 6.48 4.35 10.64
N LEU A 70 5.63 4.20 9.62
CA LEU A 70 5.12 5.31 8.81
C LEU A 70 3.80 5.84 9.37
N PRO A 71 3.49 7.14 9.19
CA PRO A 71 2.15 7.66 9.37
C PRO A 71 1.12 6.84 8.57
N ILE A 72 0.01 6.53 9.22
CA ILE A 72 -1.09 5.77 8.63
C ILE A 72 -2.35 6.63 8.67
N MET A 73 -2.99 6.84 7.53
CA MET A 73 -4.18 7.68 7.40
C MET A 73 -5.24 7.03 6.53
N SER A 74 -6.51 7.35 6.79
CA SER A 74 -7.55 7.16 5.79
C SER A 74 -7.43 8.23 4.70
N ALA A 75 -8.02 7.96 3.52
CA ALA A 75 -8.04 8.95 2.45
C ALA A 75 -8.72 10.25 2.91
N GLU A 76 -9.80 10.15 3.69
CA GLU A 76 -10.48 11.32 4.26
C GLU A 76 -9.57 12.10 5.23
N GLN A 77 -8.84 11.41 6.10
CA GLN A 77 -7.91 12.05 7.03
C GLN A 77 -6.81 12.80 6.28
N HIS A 78 -6.19 12.15 5.28
CA HIS A 78 -5.15 12.77 4.48
C HIS A 78 -5.65 13.99 3.69
N LEU A 79 -6.86 13.92 3.11
CA LEU A 79 -7.46 15.04 2.39
C LEU A 79 -7.76 16.25 3.28
N ARG A 80 -7.87 16.08 4.61
CA ARG A 80 -8.03 17.19 5.56
C ARG A 80 -6.70 17.83 5.99
N THR A 81 -5.58 17.22 5.62
CA THR A 81 -4.22 17.72 5.93
C THR A 81 -3.58 18.52 4.78
N ILE A 82 -4.24 18.54 3.62
CA ILE A 82 -3.86 19.32 2.43
C ILE A 82 -4.78 20.53 2.29
#